data_AF-A0AAD9NRV3-F1
#
_entry.id   AF-A0AAD9NRV3-F1
#
_cell.length_a   1.000
_cell.length_b   1.000
_cell.length_c   1.000
_cell.angle_alpha   90.00
_cell.angle_beta   90.00
_cell.angle_gamma   90.00
#
_symmetry.space_group_name_H-M   'P 1'
#
loop_
_entity.id
_entity.type
_entity.pdbx_description
1 polymer ?
#
loop_
_entity_poly.entity_id
_entity_poly.type
_entity_poly.pdbx_seq_one_letter_code
_entity_poly.pdbx_strand_id
1 'polypeptide(L)'
;MSPVSVIVVQKVDGQLQTRRVLEEITGANEVISGTFERDAFDTLFDHAPDKLNVVKRSLINFVNRHLNKVNLEVTELESQFHDGVYFVLLVGLLEGYFVPLYSFHLTPTDFEQKVHNVNFAFQLMMDAGLARPKARAEDIVNLDLKSTLRILYNLFTKYKGVE
;
A
#
# COMPACT_ATOMS: atom_id res chain seq x y z
N MET A 1 -3.10 7.60 -30.77
CA MET A 1 -2.91 8.69 -29.79
C MET A 1 -1.82 9.60 -30.33
N SER A 2 -2.03 10.90 -30.33
CA SER A 2 -1.12 11.86 -30.96
C SER A 2 -0.30 12.59 -29.89
N PRO A 3 1.03 12.67 -30.01
CA PRO A 3 1.86 13.41 -29.06
C PRO A 3 1.52 14.91 -29.12
N VAL A 4 1.63 15.59 -27.98
CA VAL A 4 1.36 17.03 -27.90
C VAL A 4 2.69 17.79 -28.00
N SER A 5 2.71 18.83 -28.83
CA SER A 5 3.88 19.69 -29.00
C SER A 5 3.88 20.77 -27.93
N VAL A 6 4.82 20.68 -27.00
CA VAL A 6 5.03 21.63 -25.91
C VAL A 6 6.15 22.59 -26.30
N ILE A 7 5.94 23.88 -26.04
CA ILE A 7 6.96 24.91 -26.24
C ILE A 7 7.61 25.21 -24.89
N VAL A 8 8.89 24.86 -24.76
CA VAL A 8 9.68 25.17 -23.57
C VAL A 8 10.47 26.46 -23.84
N VAL A 9 10.27 27.46 -22.99
CA VAL A 9 10.99 28.73 -23.03
C VAL A 9 11.93 28.79 -21.84
N GLN A 10 13.23 28.89 -22.10
CA GLN A 10 14.26 28.99 -21.06
C GLN A 10 15.02 30.31 -21.22
N LYS A 11 15.24 31.02 -20.12
CA LYS A 11 16.05 32.24 -20.12
C LYS A 11 17.51 31.89 -19.83
N VAL A 12 18.40 32.09 -20.79
CA VAL A 12 19.84 31.86 -20.68
C VAL A 12 20.57 33.15 -21.07
N ASP A 13 21.47 33.64 -20.23
CA ASP A 13 22.23 34.88 -20.42
C ASP A 13 21.39 36.10 -20.82
N GLY A 14 20.21 36.23 -20.19
CA GLY A 14 19.28 37.33 -20.45
C GLY A 14 18.43 37.17 -21.71
N GLN A 15 18.69 36.17 -22.55
CA GLN A 15 17.91 35.89 -23.76
C GLN A 15 16.95 34.73 -23.56
N LEU A 16 15.78 34.80 -24.20
CA LEU A 16 14.81 33.71 -24.22
C LEU A 16 15.16 32.73 -25.35
N GLN A 17 15.54 31.52 -24.98
CA GLN A 17 15.68 30.40 -25.90
C GLN A 17 14.40 29.57 -25.88
N THR A 18 13.81 29.37 -27.06
CA THR A 18 12.57 28.62 -27.22
C THR A 18 12.84 27.34 -28.00
N ARG A 19 12.43 26.20 -27.46
CA ARG A 19 12.47 24.91 -28.17
C ARG A 19 11.13 24.20 -28.12
N ARG A 20 10.77 23.52 -29.21
CA ARG A 20 9.60 22.64 -29.29
C ARG A 20 10.01 21.24 -28.88
N VAL A 21 9.32 20.69 -27.89
CA VAL A 21 9.51 19.33 -27.39
C VAL A 21 8.19 18.59 -27.58
N LEU A 22 8.24 17.40 -28.17
CA LEU A 22 7.08 16.52 -28.22
C LEU A 22 7.02 15.77 -26.89
N GLU A 23 5.93 15.96 -26.14
CA GLU A 23 5.68 15.23 -24.90
C GLU A 23 4.50 14.27 -25.08
N GLU A 24 4.68 13.03 -24.64
CA GLU A 24 3.61 12.05 -24.52
C GLU A 24 2.96 12.24 -23.13
N ILE A 25 1.67 12.59 -23.11
CA ILE A 25 0.96 12.98 -21.88
C ILE A 25 0.68 11.78 -20.96
N THR A 26 0.92 10.55 -21.41
CA THR A 26 0.86 9.38 -20.54
C THR A 26 2.23 9.18 -19.91
N GLY A 27 2.39 9.61 -18.65
CA GLY A 27 3.38 8.98 -17.77
C GLY A 27 3.18 7.48 -17.91
N ALA A 28 4.22 6.79 -18.38
CA ALA A 28 4.14 5.39 -18.72
C ALA A 28 3.42 4.64 -17.59
N ASN A 29 2.30 4.00 -17.93
CA ASN A 29 1.88 2.84 -17.17
C ASN A 29 3.01 1.81 -17.30
N GLU A 30 4.05 1.92 -16.47
CA GLU A 30 5.04 0.87 -16.21
C GLU A 30 4.40 -0.36 -15.53
N VAL A 31 3.09 -0.56 -15.70
CA VAL A 31 2.31 -1.60 -15.03
C VAL A 31 2.15 -2.83 -15.93
N ILE A 32 2.64 -2.82 -17.17
CA ILE A 32 2.34 -3.91 -18.14
C ILE A 32 3.55 -4.82 -18.44
N SER A 33 4.73 -4.58 -17.85
CA SER A 33 5.87 -5.52 -18.04
C SER A 33 6.78 -5.65 -16.81
N GLY A 34 6.19 -5.74 -15.62
CA GLY A 34 6.94 -6.10 -14.42
C GLY A 34 7.11 -7.62 -14.33
N THR A 35 8.23 -8.15 -14.82
CA THR A 35 8.83 -9.32 -14.14
C THR A 35 8.96 -8.92 -12.68
N PHE A 36 8.08 -9.41 -11.82
CA PHE A 36 8.17 -9.18 -10.38
C PHE A 36 9.53 -9.72 -9.92
N GLU A 37 10.46 -8.83 -9.57
CA GLU A 37 11.70 -9.23 -8.93
C GLU A 37 11.34 -10.02 -7.67
N ARG A 38 11.72 -11.31 -7.66
CA ARG A 38 11.52 -12.19 -6.51
C ARG A 38 12.13 -11.55 -5.27
N ASP A 39 11.39 -11.54 -4.17
CA ASP A 39 11.92 -11.07 -2.90
C ASP A 39 11.91 -12.15 -1.80
N ALA A 40 12.24 -11.72 -0.58
CA ALA A 40 12.29 -12.60 0.58
C ALA A 40 10.95 -13.29 0.89
N PHE A 41 9.80 -12.66 0.58
CA PHE A 41 8.49 -13.29 0.74
C PHE A 41 8.27 -14.40 -0.28
N ASP A 42 8.74 -14.26 -1.52
CA ASP A 42 8.64 -15.35 -2.50
C ASP A 42 9.43 -16.58 -2.03
N THR A 43 10.65 -16.37 -1.52
CA THR A 43 11.47 -17.46 -0.97
C THR A 43 10.84 -18.09 0.29
N LEU A 44 10.27 -17.26 1.18
CA LEU A 44 9.60 -17.71 2.41
C LEU A 44 8.41 -18.62 2.10
N PHE A 45 7.58 -18.23 1.14
CA PHE A 45 6.41 -19.02 0.72
C PHE A 45 6.82 -20.32 0.02
N ASP A 46 7.81 -20.28 -0.87
CA ASP A 46 8.18 -21.43 -1.68
C ASP A 46 8.95 -22.50 -0.88
N HIS A 47 9.77 -22.10 0.10
CA HIS A 47 10.78 -22.99 0.69
C HIS A 47 10.76 -23.08 2.23
N ALA A 48 9.92 -22.30 2.94
CA ALA A 48 9.99 -22.23 4.40
C ALA A 48 8.63 -22.07 5.12
N PRO A 49 7.71 -23.06 4.98
CA PRO A 49 6.37 -23.00 5.59
C PRO A 49 6.39 -22.86 7.12
N ASP A 50 7.37 -23.47 7.81
CA ASP A 50 7.49 -23.33 9.27
C ASP A 50 7.83 -21.90 9.69
N LYS A 51 8.72 -21.24 8.93
CA LYS A 51 9.09 -19.84 9.16
C LYS A 51 7.92 -18.91 8.85
N LEU A 52 7.13 -19.22 7.82
CA LEU A 52 5.94 -18.45 7.48
C LEU A 52 4.95 -18.39 8.66
N ASN A 53 4.71 -19.52 9.33
CA ASN A 53 3.85 -19.56 10.52
C ASN A 53 4.38 -18.72 11.69
N VAL A 54 5.70 -18.66 11.88
CA VAL A 54 6.33 -17.78 12.88
C VAL A 54 6.13 -16.32 12.52
N VAL A 55 6.33 -15.95 11.25
CA VAL A 55 6.10 -14.59 10.75
C VAL A 55 4.65 -14.18 10.95
N LYS A 56 3.69 -15.02 10.58
CA LYS A 56 2.25 -14.76 10.79
C LYS A 56 1.92 -14.49 12.25
N ARG A 57 2.39 -15.33 13.18
CA ARG A 57 2.20 -15.11 14.62
C ARG A 57 2.78 -13.79 15.10
N SER A 58 3.98 -13.45 14.63
CA SER A 58 4.62 -12.17 14.98
C SER A 58 3.82 -10.98 14.45
N LEU A 59 3.27 -11.06 13.23
CA LEU A 59 2.46 -10.00 12.64
C LEU A 59 1.10 -9.86 13.33
N ILE A 60 0.44 -10.97 13.69
CA ILE A 60 -0.78 -10.96 14.51
C ILE A 60 -0.53 -10.23 15.83
N ASN A 61 0.55 -10.59 16.53
CA ASN A 61 0.91 -9.92 17.78
C ASN A 61 1.16 -8.42 17.57
N PHE A 62 1.87 -8.05 16.50
CA PHE A 62 2.11 -6.65 16.15
C PHE A 62 0.80 -5.88 15.93
N VAL A 63 -0.10 -6.36 15.05
CA VAL A 63 -1.33 -5.63 14.74
C VAL A 63 -2.26 -5.54 15.95
N ASN A 64 -2.35 -6.59 16.77
CA ASN A 64 -3.20 -6.62 17.96
C ASN A 64 -2.72 -5.67 19.06
N ARG A 65 -1.42 -5.37 19.16
CA ARG A 65 -0.94 -4.31 20.08
C ARG A 65 -1.59 -2.95 19.80
N HIS A 66 -1.95 -2.69 18.55
CA HIS A 66 -2.57 -1.43 18.15
C HIS A 66 -4.09 -1.57 18.06
N LEU A 67 -4.62 -2.56 17.33
CA LEU A 67 -6.06 -2.73 17.11
C LEU A 67 -6.85 -3.03 18.39
N ASN A 68 -6.24 -3.66 19.41
CA ASN A 68 -6.91 -3.87 20.68
C ASN A 68 -7.23 -2.54 21.40
N LYS A 69 -6.52 -1.44 21.10
CA LYS A 69 -6.81 -0.11 21.65
C LYS A 69 -8.19 0.41 21.23
N VAL A 70 -8.77 -0.15 20.16
CA VAL A 70 -10.13 0.15 19.67
C VAL A 70 -11.05 -1.07 19.74
N ASN A 71 -10.72 -2.06 20.59
CA ASN A 71 -11.48 -3.29 20.79
C ASN A 71 -11.64 -4.16 19.54
N LEU A 72 -10.66 -4.15 18.65
CA LEU A 72 -10.58 -5.04 17.48
C LEU A 72 -9.46 -6.05 17.68
N GLU A 73 -9.74 -7.32 17.40
CA GLU A 73 -8.78 -8.42 17.50
C GLU A 73 -8.65 -9.15 16.17
N VAL A 74 -7.40 -9.35 15.75
CA VAL A 74 -7.03 -10.14 14.59
C VAL A 74 -6.63 -11.54 15.04
N THR A 75 -7.28 -12.55 14.49
CA THR A 75 -6.98 -13.97 14.66
C THR A 75 -6.47 -14.62 13.37
N GLU A 76 -6.86 -14.09 12.21
CA GLU A 76 -6.58 -14.67 10.89
C GLU A 76 -6.17 -13.59 9.87
N LEU A 77 -4.94 -13.68 9.36
CA LEU A 77 -4.40 -12.72 8.38
C LEU A 77 -4.87 -13.01 6.95
N GLU A 78 -5.35 -14.23 6.70
CA GLU A 78 -5.87 -14.67 5.42
C GLU A 78 -7.14 -13.93 5.01
N SER A 79 -7.96 -13.51 5.97
CA SER A 79 -9.30 -13.00 5.71
C SER A 79 -9.54 -11.60 6.28
N GLN A 80 -9.10 -11.29 7.50
CA GLN A 80 -9.61 -10.11 8.22
C GLN A 80 -9.11 -8.74 7.68
N PHE A 81 -8.13 -8.72 6.79
CA PHE A 81 -7.61 -7.48 6.19
C PHE A 81 -8.19 -7.17 4.81
N HIS A 82 -8.95 -8.08 4.22
CA HIS A 82 -9.33 -8.04 2.81
C HIS A 82 -10.28 -6.89 2.45
N ASP A 83 -11.00 -6.36 3.42
CA ASP A 83 -11.96 -5.28 3.24
C ASP A 83 -11.35 -3.87 3.43
N GLY A 84 -10.05 -3.83 3.78
CA GLY A 84 -9.27 -2.63 4.00
C GLY A 84 -9.55 -1.89 5.31
N VAL A 85 -10.60 -2.22 6.06
CA VAL A 85 -10.98 -1.48 7.28
C VAL A 85 -9.88 -1.57 8.33
N TYR A 86 -9.36 -2.77 8.59
CA TYR A 86 -8.30 -2.97 9.56
C TYR A 86 -7.00 -2.29 9.14
N PHE A 87 -6.70 -2.21 7.85
CA PHE A 87 -5.54 -1.45 7.37
C PHE A 87 -5.67 0.04 7.65
N VAL A 88 -6.83 0.64 7.33
CA VAL A 88 -7.07 2.08 7.58
C VAL A 88 -6.94 2.40 9.06
N LEU A 89 -7.61 1.62 9.92
CA LEU A 89 -7.57 1.82 11.36
C LEU A 89 -6.17 1.60 11.93
N LEU A 90 -5.48 0.55 11.49
CA LEU A 90 -4.11 0.25 11.93
C LEU A 90 -3.16 1.41 11.60
N VAL A 91 -3.19 1.94 10.38
CA VAL A 91 -2.30 3.04 9.98
C VAL A 91 -2.58 4.31 10.81
N GLY A 92 -3.85 4.66 11.03
CA GLY A 92 -4.20 5.78 11.90
C GLY A 92 -3.66 5.61 13.32
N LEU A 93 -3.83 4.42 13.91
CA LEU A 93 -3.33 4.10 15.25
C LEU A 93 -1.80 4.12 15.34
N LEU A 94 -1.10 3.70 14.28
CA LEU A 94 0.37 3.74 14.19
C LEU A 94 0.89 5.18 14.09
N GLU A 95 0.18 6.05 13.38
CA GLU A 95 0.50 7.47 13.26
C GLU A 95 -0.06 8.34 14.41
N GLY A 96 -0.80 7.74 15.34
CA GLY A 96 -1.31 8.43 16.53
C GLY A 96 -2.53 9.34 16.28
N TYR A 97 -3.31 9.09 15.22
CA TYR A 97 -4.54 9.84 14.93
C TYR A 97 -5.73 8.94 14.60
N PHE A 98 -6.94 9.48 14.73
CA PHE A 98 -8.16 8.82 14.30
C PHE A 98 -8.47 9.17 12.84
N VAL A 99 -8.64 8.15 12.01
CA VAL A 99 -9.05 8.35 10.61
C VAL A 99 -10.55 8.67 10.57
N PRO A 100 -10.97 9.78 9.93
CA PRO A 100 -12.37 10.12 9.85
C PRO A 100 -13.20 9.03 9.17
N LEU A 101 -14.30 8.61 9.80
CA LEU A 101 -15.14 7.50 9.32
C LEU A 101 -15.86 7.78 7.98
N TYR A 102 -15.92 9.04 7.55
CA TYR A 102 -16.48 9.40 6.24
C TYR A 102 -15.47 9.22 5.08
N SER A 103 -14.18 9.02 5.38
CA SER A 103 -13.14 8.88 4.37
C SER A 103 -13.04 7.47 3.78
N PHE A 104 -13.63 6.48 4.44
CA PHE A 104 -13.61 5.09 4.06
C PHE A 104 -14.91 4.38 4.45
N HIS A 105 -15.16 3.20 3.90
CA HIS A 105 -16.35 2.41 4.18
C HIS A 105 -16.10 1.53 5.41
N LEU A 106 -16.70 1.84 6.56
CA LEU A 106 -16.56 1.03 7.77
C LEU A 106 -17.23 -0.35 7.66
N THR A 107 -18.26 -0.46 6.82
CA THR A 107 -18.99 -1.71 6.55
C THR A 107 -19.07 -1.92 5.03
N PRO A 108 -17.93 -2.23 4.37
CA PRO A 108 -17.87 -2.29 2.92
C PRO A 108 -18.70 -3.47 2.38
N THR A 109 -19.69 -3.18 1.53
CA THR A 109 -20.65 -4.20 1.04
C THR A 109 -20.29 -4.81 -0.31
N ASP A 110 -19.51 -4.09 -1.11
CA ASP A 110 -19.14 -4.50 -2.47
C ASP A 110 -17.62 -4.46 -2.69
N PHE A 111 -17.19 -4.98 -3.83
CA PHE A 111 -15.78 -5.07 -4.18
C PHE A 111 -15.13 -3.69 -4.33
N GLU A 112 -15.85 -2.72 -4.91
CA GLU A 112 -15.33 -1.37 -5.16
C GLU A 112 -15.07 -0.62 -3.84
N GLN A 113 -15.97 -0.74 -2.86
CA GLN A 113 -15.80 -0.17 -1.53
C GLN A 113 -14.58 -0.76 -0.81
N LYS A 114 -14.34 -2.07 -0.94
CA LYS A 114 -13.15 -2.72 -0.36
C LYS A 114 -11.87 -2.23 -1.05
N VAL A 115 -11.87 -2.15 -2.38
CA VAL A 115 -10.74 -1.62 -3.15
C VAL A 115 -10.46 -0.16 -2.79
N HIS A 116 -11.50 0.66 -2.60
CA HIS A 116 -11.39 2.03 -2.12
C HIS A 116 -10.70 2.09 -0.76
N ASN A 117 -11.14 1.29 0.22
CA ASN A 117 -10.53 1.24 1.55
C ASN A 117 -9.05 0.86 1.50
N VAL A 118 -8.69 -0.16 0.71
CA VAL A 118 -7.28 -0.60 0.60
C VAL A 118 -6.43 0.47 -0.07
N ASN A 119 -6.90 1.10 -1.15
CA ASN A 119 -6.20 2.21 -1.79
C ASN A 119 -6.04 3.41 -0.84
N PHE A 120 -7.07 3.72 -0.06
CA PHE A 120 -6.99 4.77 0.94
C PHE A 120 -5.96 4.45 2.02
N ALA A 121 -5.92 3.22 2.53
CA ALA A 121 -4.87 2.80 3.45
C ALA A 121 -3.47 2.91 2.82
N PHE A 122 -3.29 2.59 1.55
CA PHE A 122 -2.01 2.76 0.85
C PHE A 122 -1.60 4.23 0.77
N GLN A 123 -2.56 5.14 0.53
CA GLN A 123 -2.30 6.58 0.57
C GLN A 123 -1.83 7.01 1.96
N LEU A 124 -2.50 6.58 3.02
CA LEU A 124 -2.09 6.90 4.39
C LEU A 124 -0.68 6.36 4.71
N MET A 125 -0.33 5.17 4.22
CA MET A 125 1.03 4.63 4.36
C MET A 125 2.07 5.48 3.63
N MET A 126 1.75 5.95 2.42
CA MET A 126 2.63 6.83 1.65
C MET A 126 2.79 8.19 2.31
N ASP A 127 1.72 8.78 2.82
CA ASP A 127 1.73 10.05 3.54
C ASP A 127 2.54 9.96 4.84
N ALA A 128 2.50 8.81 5.51
CA ALA A 128 3.37 8.51 6.63
C ALA A 128 4.85 8.36 6.22
N GLY A 129 5.16 8.21 4.94
CA GLY A 129 6.52 8.06 4.39
C GLY A 129 6.97 6.61 4.17
N LEU A 130 6.04 5.66 4.00
CA LEU A 130 6.39 4.35 3.43
C LEU A 130 6.52 4.45 1.91
N ALA A 131 7.35 3.58 1.32
CA ALA A 131 7.35 3.38 -0.12
C ALA A 131 5.98 2.86 -0.58
N ARG A 132 5.59 3.21 -1.81
CA ARG A 132 4.36 2.71 -2.43
C ARG A 132 4.31 1.17 -2.33
N PRO A 133 3.22 0.59 -1.79
CA PRO A 133 3.07 -0.86 -1.74
C PRO A 133 3.19 -1.48 -3.14
N LYS A 134 3.93 -2.60 -3.23
CA LYS A 134 4.08 -3.36 -4.49
C LYS A 134 2.80 -4.11 -4.88
N ALA A 135 1.99 -4.48 -3.89
CA ALA A 135 0.71 -5.17 -4.10
C ALA A 135 -0.33 -4.22 -4.66
N ARG A 136 -1.23 -4.74 -5.51
CA ARG A 136 -2.41 -3.99 -5.91
C ARG A 136 -3.49 -4.11 -4.84
N ALA A 137 -4.38 -3.13 -4.78
CA ALA A 137 -5.51 -3.17 -3.86
C ALA A 137 -6.38 -4.41 -4.11
N GLU A 138 -6.58 -4.80 -5.37
CA GLU A 138 -7.39 -5.97 -5.71
C GLU A 138 -6.77 -7.28 -5.22
N ASP A 139 -5.44 -7.38 -5.11
CA ASP A 139 -4.78 -8.59 -4.59
C ASP A 139 -5.19 -8.81 -3.12
N ILE A 140 -5.28 -7.72 -2.36
CA ILE A 140 -5.72 -7.76 -0.95
C ILE A 140 -7.19 -8.13 -0.84
N VAL A 141 -8.04 -7.51 -1.67
CA VAL A 141 -9.49 -7.80 -1.67
C VAL A 141 -9.78 -9.24 -2.08
N ASN A 142 -8.94 -9.80 -2.96
CA ASN A 142 -9.00 -11.19 -3.41
C ASN A 142 -8.27 -12.17 -2.46
N LEU A 143 -7.95 -11.76 -1.23
CA LEU A 143 -7.40 -12.64 -0.18
C LEU A 143 -5.99 -13.19 -0.51
N ASP A 144 -5.18 -12.48 -1.28
CA ASP A 144 -3.79 -12.88 -1.51
C ASP A 144 -2.96 -12.68 -0.24
N LEU A 145 -2.75 -13.79 0.49
CA LEU A 145 -2.02 -13.79 1.75
C LEU A 145 -0.60 -13.22 1.58
N LYS A 146 0.09 -13.51 0.48
CA LYS A 146 1.46 -13.04 0.26
C LYS A 146 1.52 -11.50 0.23
N SER A 147 0.61 -10.87 -0.49
CA SER A 147 0.47 -9.41 -0.55
C SER A 147 0.12 -8.80 0.81
N THR A 148 -0.85 -9.40 1.53
CA THR A 148 -1.22 -8.94 2.88
C THR A 148 -0.05 -8.99 3.85
N LEU A 149 0.69 -10.10 3.89
CA LEU A 149 1.86 -10.25 4.76
C LEU A 149 2.99 -9.28 4.38
N ARG A 150 3.23 -9.03 3.09
CA ARG A 150 4.25 -8.08 2.63
C ARG A 150 3.93 -6.66 3.11
N ILE A 151 2.67 -6.23 3.05
CA ILE A 151 2.24 -4.91 3.56
C ILE A 151 2.39 -4.84 5.08
N LEU A 152 1.87 -5.83 5.81
CA LEU A 152 1.95 -5.86 7.28
C LEU A 152 3.39 -5.88 7.78
N TYR A 153 4.29 -6.57 7.07
CA TYR A 153 5.71 -6.59 7.41
C TYR A 153 6.41 -5.24 7.18
N ASN A 154 6.01 -4.50 6.14
CA ASN A 154 6.52 -3.14 5.92
C ASN A 154 6.11 -2.20 7.06
N LEU A 155 4.84 -2.29 7.50
CA LEU A 155 4.36 -1.57 8.69
C LEU A 155 5.15 -2.00 9.93
N PHE A 156 5.26 -3.30 10.19
CA PHE A 156 6.04 -3.81 11.33
C PHE A 156 7.48 -3.27 11.31
N THR A 157 8.15 -3.31 10.17
CA THR A 157 9.56 -2.88 10.06
C THR A 157 9.73 -1.41 10.44
N LYS A 158 8.78 -0.56 10.04
CA LYS A 158 8.77 0.87 10.36
C LYS A 158 8.37 1.16 11.80
N TYR A 159 7.33 0.49 12.30
CA TYR A 159 6.69 0.84 13.58
C TYR A 159 6.98 -0.14 14.72
N LYS A 160 7.91 -1.10 14.57
CA LYS A 160 8.26 -2.06 15.63
C LYS A 160 8.65 -1.44 16.97
N GLY A 161 9.09 -0.18 16.98
CA GLY A 161 9.48 0.59 18.18
C GLY A 161 8.39 1.51 18.72
N VAL A 162 7.21 1.56 18.10
CA VAL A 162 6.07 2.36 18.56
C VAL A 162 5.19 1.50 19.46
N GLU A 163 4.77 2.05 20.61
CA GLU A 163 3.90 1.39 21.60
C GLU A 163 2.41 1.71 21.41
#